data_AF-A0AAP4FTQ6-F1
#
_entry.id   AF-A0AAP4FTQ6-F1
#
_cell.length_a   1.000
_cell.length_b   1.000
_cell.length_c   1.000
_cell.angle_alpha   90.00
_cell.angle_beta   90.00
_cell.angle_gamma   90.00
#
_symmetry.space_group_name_H-M   'P 1'
#
loop_
_entity.id
_entity.type
_entity.pdbx_description
1 polymer ?
#
loop_
_entity_poly.entity_id
_entity_poly.type
_entity_poly.pdbx_seq_one_letter_code
_entity_poly.pdbx_strand_id
1 'polypeptide(L)' 'MSEQDLIEMIRFAGRYEVLSDGNGNYTSIPVDVEAVLITPESHLECLSFFRSSEE' A
#
# COMPACT_ATOMS: atom_id res chain seq x y z
N MET A 1 -20.50 -8.49 -1.09
CA MET A 1 -20.09 -7.72 0.11
C MET A 1 -20.89 -6.43 0.16
N SER A 2 -21.37 -6.04 1.33
CA SER A 2 -22.08 -4.76 1.51
C SER A 2 -21.11 -3.63 1.84
N GLU A 3 -21.55 -2.38 1.69
CA GLU A 3 -20.76 -1.20 2.07
C GLU A 3 -20.43 -1.17 3.57
N GLN A 4 -21.34 -1.67 4.43
CA GLN A 4 -21.07 -1.81 5.86
C GLN A 4 -19.89 -2.74 6.16
N ASP A 5 -19.77 -3.86 5.43
CA ASP A 5 -18.68 -4.82 5.65
C ASP A 5 -17.30 -4.21 5.32
N LEU A 6 -17.24 -3.36 4.28
CA LEU A 6 -16.04 -2.60 3.93
C LEU A 6 -15.66 -1.61 5.05
N ILE A 7 -16.63 -0.88 5.58
CA ILE A 7 -16.41 0.09 6.66
C ILE A 7 -15.89 -0.61 7.92
N GLU A 8 -16.40 -1.79 8.26
CA GLU A 8 -15.94 -2.55 9.42
C GLU A 8 -14.51 -3.11 9.26
N MET A 9 -14.12 -3.52 8.04
CA MET A 9 -12.74 -3.96 7.76
C MET A 9 -11.71 -2.82 7.89
N ILE A 10 -12.10 -1.58 7.56
CA ILE A 10 -11.23 -0.40 7.63
C ILE A 10 -11.24 0.23 9.06
N ARG A 11 -12.15 -0.22 9.93
CA ARG A 11 -12.36 0.35 11.27
C ARG A 11 -11.19 0.11 12.24
N PHE A 12 -10.36 -0.89 11.97
CA PHE A 12 -9.12 -1.12 12.72
C PHE A 12 -8.02 -0.20 12.20
N ALA A 13 -7.61 0.77 13.03
CA ALA A 13 -6.47 1.63 12.73
C ALA A 13 -5.22 0.77 12.45
N GLY A 14 -4.70 0.85 11.23
CA GLY A 14 -3.58 0.02 10.79
C GLY A 14 -3.26 0.26 9.32
N ARG A 15 -2.14 -0.32 8.87
CA ARG A 15 -1.74 -0.30 7.46
C ARG A 15 -2.22 -1.59 6.82
N TYR A 16 -2.84 -1.49 5.65
CA TYR A 16 -3.33 -2.65 4.91
C TYR A 16 -3.00 -2.49 3.44
N GLU A 17 -2.61 -3.57 2.81
CA GLU A 17 -2.65 -3.69 1.36
C GLU A 17 -4.06 -4.11 0.95
N VAL A 18 -4.64 -3.42 -0.02
CA VAL A 18 -5.99 -3.72 -0.53
C VAL A 18 -5.87 -4.17 -1.97
N LEU A 19 -6.22 -5.43 -2.21
CA LEU A 19 -6.22 -6.04 -3.53
C LEU A 19 -7.64 -6.05 -4.08
N SER A 20 -7.81 -5.59 -5.32
CA SER A 20 -9.07 -5.72 -6.07
C SER A 20 -8.93 -6.79 -7.13
N ASP A 21 -9.93 -7.66 -7.27
CA ASP A 21 -9.96 -8.69 -8.32
C ASP A 21 -10.58 -8.19 -9.64
N GLY A 22 -11.00 -6.92 -9.70
CA GLY A 22 -11.66 -6.32 -10.86
C GLY A 22 -13.15 -6.68 -11.02
N ASN A 23 -13.68 -7.62 -10.23
CA ASN A 23 -15.09 -8.03 -10.24
C ASN A 23 -15.89 -7.44 -9.06
N GLY A 24 -15.32 -6.43 -8.40
CA GLY A 24 -15.92 -5.80 -7.23
C GLY A 24 -15.68 -6.53 -5.92
N ASN A 25 -14.78 -7.54 -5.90
CA ASN A 25 -14.31 -8.12 -4.66
C ASN A 25 -13.00 -7.47 -4.23
N TYR A 26 -12.82 -7.37 -2.91
CA TYR A 26 -11.66 -6.75 -2.29
C TYR A 26 -11.13 -7.66 -1.19
N THR A 27 -9.80 -7.77 -1.11
CA THR A 27 -9.10 -8.47 -0.02
C THR A 27 -8.22 -7.46 0.68
N SER A 28 -8.34 -7.33 2.00
CA SER A 28 -7.40 -6.55 2.80
C SER A 28 -6.38 -7.48 3.46
N ILE A 29 -5.10 -7.11 3.37
CA ILE A 29 -3.99 -7.84 3.96
C ILE A 29 -3.33 -6.89 4.97
N PRO A 30 -3.29 -7.22 6.27
CA PRO A 30 -2.62 -6.39 7.26
C PRO A 30 -1.13 -6.32 6.98
N VAL A 31 -0.60 -5.10 7.03
CA VAL A 31 0.83 -4.82 6.89
C VAL A 31 1.38 -4.59 8.29
N ASP A 32 2.52 -5.23 8.58
CA ASP A 32 3.22 -5.08 9.85
C ASP A 32 3.47 -3.59 10.16
N VAL A 33 3.39 -3.17 11.42
CA VAL A 33 3.67 -1.79 11.85
C VAL A 33 5.13 -1.39 11.62
N GLU A 34 6.04 -2.36 11.56
CA GLU A 34 7.47 -2.14 11.29
C GLU A 34 7.83 -2.24 9.81
N ALA A 35 6.88 -2.64 8.94
CA ALA A 35 7.14 -2.75 7.51
C ALA A 35 7.54 -1.40 6.90
N VAL A 36 8.56 -1.42 6.05
CA VAL A 36 8.93 -0.28 5.20
C VAL A 36 8.10 -0.35 3.94
N LEU A 37 7.33 0.71 3.67
CA LEU A 37 6.58 0.83 2.42
C LEU A 37 7.49 1.40 1.36
N ILE A 38 7.75 0.60 0.31
CA ILE A 38 8.45 1.06 -0.88
C ILE A 38 7.39 1.42 -1.91
N THR A 39 7.17 2.71 -2.13
CA THR A 39 6.25 3.17 -3.19
C THR A 39 7.01 3.35 -4.50
N PRO A 40 6.31 3.36 -5.66
CA PRO A 40 6.95 3.69 -6.94
C PRO A 40 7.68 5.03 -6.90
N GLU A 41 7.14 6.02 -6.18
CA GLU A 41 7.76 7.33 -5.99
C GLU A 41 9.07 7.20 -5.20
N SER A 42 9.10 6.40 -4.12
CA SER A 42 10.33 6.11 -3.37
C SER A 42 11.40 5.47 -4.26
N HIS A 43 10.99 4.62 -5.21
CA HIS A 43 11.93 4.02 -6.17
C HIS A 43 12.50 5.07 -7.15
N LEU A 44 11.67 5.99 -7.64
CA LEU A 44 12.11 7.08 -8.52
C LEU A 44 13.08 8.05 -7.82
N GLU A 45 12.83 8.37 -6.55
CA GLU A 45 13.72 9.20 -5.73
C GLU A 45 15.07 8.52 -5.46
N CYS A 46 15.08 7.20 -5.21
CA CYS A 46 16.33 6.45 -5.11
C CYS A 46 17.12 6.54 -6.42
N LEU A 47 16.46 6.32 -7.55
CA LEU A 47 17.11 6.38 -8.86
C LEU A 47 17.67 7.77 -9.16
N SER A 48 16.97 8.86 -8.80
CA SER A 48 17.47 10.21 -9.03
C SER A 48 18.71 10.50 -8.18
N PHE A 49 18.68 10.16 -6.89
CA PHE A 49 19.82 10.36 -5.97
C PHE A 49 21.07 9.57 -6.40
N PHE A 50 20.92 8.29 -6.74
CA PHE A 50 22.06 7.46 -7.13
C PHE A 50 22.60 7.84 -8.52
N ARG A 51 21.76 8.35 -9.43
CA ARG A 51 22.21 8.83 -10.74
C ARG A 51 22.85 10.22 -10.69
N SER A 52 22.50 11.07 -9.72
CA SER A 52 23.12 12.39 -9.54
C SER A 52 24.48 12.35 -8.83
N SER A 53 24.95 11.16 -8.42
CA SER A 53 26.23 10.99 -7.70
C SER A 53 27.42 10.74 -8.65
N GLU A 54 27.23 10.88 -9.96
CA GLU A 54 28.28 10.70 -11.01
C GLU A 54 28.80 12.04 -11.60
N GLU A 55 28.66 13.17 -10.91
CA GLU A 55 29.31 14.46 -11.27
C GLU A 55 30.46 14.84 -10.35
#